data_AF-A0A935IZI1-F1
#
_entry.id   AF-A0A935IZI1-F1
#
_cell.length_a   1.000
_cell.length_b   1.000
_cell.length_c   1.000
_cell.angle_alpha   90.00
_cell.angle_beta   90.00
_cell.angle_gamma   90.00
#
_symmetry.space_group_name_H-M   'P 1'
#
loop_
_entity.id
_entity.type
_entity.pdbx_description
1 polymer ?
#
loop_
_entity_poly.entity_id
_entity_poly.type
_entity_poly.pdbx_seq_one_letter_code
_entity_poly.pdbx_strand_id
1 'polypeptide(L)'
;MSDHILSGPPESWTRLPVQNLFSLSKPELDDLQLHWAQTRFGQLQDRIPALDALAEKQGVKIIPDFETLATILFTHQVYKNYPFAFIERKLFTELTRWLNKLTAHDLSTLDMRGVNTIDEWLTRLDEAGMFVFHSTGTSGKLSFFPRSQTEKEAWVEGTYTFLEAFMPGIRNLHLPVFWPAYRSGRQASMRLITHFGPTLAGSEAEYHSLFNAPMSADFMSLAMRMKHAQEHGDLTVMDTIKPSSRPKARSSPQSAQGRSHQSFFDKMVREVSRSAGLPDGLPRICWMLPWKGWQPDRSRSFASNSVL
;
A
#
# COMPACT_ATOMS: atom_id res chain seq x y z
N MET A 1 -7.55 32.36 -14.39
CA MET A 1 -6.46 32.13 -15.38
C MET A 1 -5.91 30.69 -15.33
N SER A 2 -6.53 29.79 -14.56
CA SER A 2 -6.10 28.42 -14.28
C SER A 2 -6.69 27.34 -15.21
N ASP A 3 -7.80 27.63 -15.91
CA ASP A 3 -8.46 26.68 -16.83
C ASP A 3 -7.55 26.13 -17.94
N HIS A 4 -6.42 26.79 -18.22
CA HIS A 4 -5.46 26.33 -19.23
C HIS A 4 -4.35 25.42 -18.70
N ILE A 5 -4.08 25.40 -17.38
CA ILE A 5 -2.95 24.64 -16.82
C ILE A 5 -3.34 23.18 -16.57
N LEU A 6 -4.58 22.94 -16.15
CA LEU A 6 -5.11 21.62 -15.81
C LEU A 6 -6.26 21.22 -16.73
N SER A 7 -5.95 20.74 -17.93
CA SER A 7 -6.94 20.15 -18.84
C SER A 7 -7.11 18.65 -18.59
N GLY A 8 -8.32 18.13 -18.77
CA GLY A 8 -8.59 16.69 -18.68
C GLY A 8 -8.76 16.18 -17.24
N PRO A 9 -8.87 14.85 -17.05
CA PRO A 9 -9.18 14.26 -15.76
C PRO A 9 -7.96 14.19 -14.82
N PRO A 10 -8.16 14.11 -13.48
CA PRO A 10 -7.08 14.26 -12.50
C PRO A 10 -5.93 13.26 -12.64
N GLU A 11 -6.22 12.04 -13.10
CA GLU A 11 -5.22 11.03 -13.41
C GLU A 11 -4.17 11.52 -14.43
N SER A 12 -4.54 12.38 -15.38
CA SER A 12 -3.64 12.94 -16.38
C SER A 12 -2.66 13.97 -15.81
N TRP A 13 -3.02 14.59 -14.68
CA TRP A 13 -2.21 15.64 -14.05
C TRP A 13 -1.01 15.08 -13.30
N THR A 14 -0.99 13.77 -13.04
CA THR A 14 0.11 13.08 -12.35
C THR A 14 1.44 13.14 -13.10
N ARG A 15 1.47 13.61 -14.35
CA ARG A 15 2.71 13.82 -15.13
C ARG A 15 3.03 15.30 -15.39
N LEU A 16 2.21 16.23 -14.88
CA LEU A 16 2.49 17.67 -15.03
C LEU A 16 3.66 18.10 -14.15
N PRO A 17 4.39 19.17 -14.51
CA PRO A 17 5.43 19.74 -13.67
C PRO A 17 4.88 20.07 -12.28
N VAL A 18 5.65 19.71 -11.24
CA VAL A 18 5.29 19.98 -9.84
C VAL A 18 5.03 21.47 -9.63
N GLN A 19 5.80 22.35 -10.27
CA GLN A 19 5.62 23.80 -10.19
C GLN A 19 4.22 24.23 -10.65
N ASN A 20 3.66 23.56 -11.67
CA ASN A 20 2.29 23.84 -12.14
C ASN A 20 1.27 23.43 -11.08
N LEU A 21 1.38 22.21 -10.53
CA LEU A 21 0.47 21.69 -9.50
C LEU A 21 0.51 22.54 -8.21
N PHE A 22 1.70 22.97 -7.82
CA PHE A 22 1.91 23.78 -6.61
C PHE A 22 1.68 25.28 -6.83
N SER A 23 1.45 25.73 -8.07
CA SER A 23 1.13 27.14 -8.37
C SER A 23 -0.34 27.49 -8.15
N LEU A 24 -1.21 26.50 -7.99
CA LEU A 24 -2.64 26.71 -7.77
C LEU A 24 -2.90 27.42 -6.45
N SER A 25 -3.69 28.49 -6.48
CA SER A 25 -4.19 29.09 -5.24
C SER A 25 -5.19 28.16 -4.54
N LYS A 26 -5.38 28.37 -3.24
CA LYS A 26 -6.35 27.59 -2.44
C LYS A 26 -7.78 27.62 -3.03
N PRO A 27 -8.33 28.78 -3.45
CA PRO A 27 -9.66 28.81 -4.10
C PRO A 27 -9.72 27.99 -5.38
N GLU A 28 -8.70 28.09 -6.26
CA GLU A 28 -8.65 27.31 -7.49
C GLU A 28 -8.57 25.80 -7.22
N LEU A 29 -7.78 25.40 -6.21
CA LEU A 29 -7.68 24.02 -5.80
C LEU A 29 -9.01 23.48 -5.24
N ASP A 30 -9.70 24.29 -4.44
CA ASP A 30 -10.98 23.92 -3.83
C ASP A 30 -12.07 23.73 -4.87
N ASP A 31 -12.18 24.68 -5.81
CA ASP A 31 -13.14 24.59 -6.91
C ASP A 31 -12.88 23.35 -7.78
N LEU A 32 -11.61 23.07 -8.11
CA LEU A 32 -11.21 21.89 -8.87
C LEU A 32 -11.51 20.59 -8.12
N GLN A 33 -11.14 20.50 -6.83
CA GLN A 33 -11.37 19.30 -6.02
C GLN A 33 -12.86 19.02 -5.86
N LEU A 34 -13.67 20.04 -5.60
CA LEU A 34 -15.11 19.90 -5.45
C LEU A 34 -15.77 19.49 -6.78
N HIS A 35 -15.39 20.12 -7.89
CA HIS A 35 -15.87 19.75 -9.23
C HIS A 35 -15.59 18.28 -9.56
N TRP A 36 -14.37 17.80 -9.29
CA TRP A 36 -14.02 16.41 -9.53
C TRP A 36 -14.66 15.43 -8.56
N ALA A 37 -14.88 15.83 -7.30
CA ALA A 37 -15.63 15.04 -6.34
C ALA A 37 -17.09 14.84 -6.81
N GLN A 38 -17.75 15.91 -7.25
CA GLN A 38 -19.10 15.86 -7.85
C GLN A 38 -19.13 14.95 -9.08
N THR A 39 -18.18 15.13 -9.99
CA THR A 39 -18.08 14.34 -11.23
C THR A 39 -17.88 12.86 -10.93
N ARG A 40 -16.97 12.51 -10.02
CA ARG A 40 -16.70 11.12 -9.62
C ARG A 40 -17.88 10.51 -8.88
N PHE A 41 -18.55 11.27 -8.02
CA PHE A 41 -19.76 10.79 -7.33
C PHE A 41 -20.85 10.41 -8.34
N GLY A 42 -21.17 11.30 -9.30
CA GLY A 42 -22.16 10.99 -10.34
C GLY A 42 -21.78 9.79 -11.22
N GLN A 43 -20.48 9.54 -11.42
CA GLN A 43 -20.00 8.37 -12.18
C GLN A 43 -20.06 7.06 -11.38
N LEU A 44 -19.97 7.12 -10.05
CA LEU A 44 -19.68 5.96 -9.21
C LEU A 44 -20.82 5.56 -8.28
N GLN A 45 -21.75 6.47 -7.94
CA GLN A 45 -22.84 6.20 -7.02
C GLN A 45 -23.57 4.90 -7.40
N ASP A 46 -24.18 4.86 -8.58
CA ASP A 46 -24.97 3.70 -9.06
C ASP A 46 -24.13 2.44 -9.32
N ARG A 47 -22.79 2.58 -9.34
CA ARG A 47 -21.86 1.49 -9.67
C ARG A 47 -21.21 0.87 -8.45
N ILE A 48 -21.16 1.59 -7.33
CA ILE A 48 -20.56 1.11 -6.07
C ILE A 48 -21.69 0.93 -5.06
N PRO A 49 -22.18 -0.30 -4.81
CA PRO A 49 -23.37 -0.53 -3.99
C PRO A 49 -23.28 0.07 -2.58
N ALA A 50 -22.11 0.04 -1.95
CA ALA A 50 -21.93 0.64 -0.63
C ALA A 50 -21.95 2.18 -0.65
N LEU A 51 -21.57 2.81 -1.77
CA LEU A 51 -21.60 4.27 -1.91
C LEU A 51 -23.04 4.73 -2.10
N ASP A 52 -23.77 4.05 -2.97
CA ASP A 52 -25.21 4.31 -3.17
C ASP A 52 -25.98 4.19 -1.85
N ALA A 53 -25.85 3.05 -1.15
CA ALA A 53 -26.53 2.84 0.12
C ALA A 53 -26.15 3.88 1.20
N LEU A 54 -24.90 4.37 1.21
CA LEU A 54 -24.48 5.43 2.12
C LEU A 54 -25.08 6.78 1.72
N ALA A 55 -25.06 7.12 0.43
CA ALA A 55 -25.63 8.35 -0.11
C ALA A 55 -27.14 8.43 0.15
N GLU A 56 -27.88 7.34 -0.12
CA GLU A 56 -29.31 7.23 0.20
C GLU A 56 -29.58 7.44 1.70
N LYS A 57 -28.80 6.78 2.56
CA LYS A 57 -28.95 6.90 4.01
C LYS A 57 -28.69 8.32 4.52
N GLN A 58 -27.73 9.03 3.93
CA GLN A 58 -27.42 10.43 4.29
C GLN A 58 -28.31 11.44 3.56
N GLY A 59 -29.18 11.01 2.64
CA GLY A 59 -30.00 11.89 1.81
C GLY A 59 -29.20 12.72 0.81
N VAL A 60 -27.98 12.27 0.45
CA VAL A 60 -27.07 12.98 -0.44
C VAL A 60 -27.33 12.58 -1.89
N LYS A 61 -27.83 13.52 -2.69
CA LYS A 61 -28.01 13.36 -4.16
C LYS A 61 -27.03 14.18 -4.98
N ILE A 62 -26.49 15.24 -4.38
CA ILE A 62 -25.51 16.15 -4.97
C ILE A 62 -24.51 16.54 -3.88
N ILE A 63 -23.31 16.94 -4.28
CA ILE A 63 -22.24 17.36 -3.38
C ILE A 63 -22.02 18.86 -3.57
N PRO A 64 -22.73 19.74 -2.85
CA PRO A 64 -22.59 21.19 -3.02
C PRO A 64 -21.31 21.74 -2.37
N ASP A 65 -20.75 21.02 -1.40
CA ASP A 65 -19.61 21.45 -0.59
C ASP A 65 -18.82 20.27 -0.01
N PHE A 66 -17.68 20.58 0.62
CA PHE A 66 -16.81 19.59 1.28
C PHE A 66 -17.43 18.95 2.52
N GLU A 67 -18.33 19.64 3.23
CA GLU A 67 -19.02 19.10 4.39
C GLU A 67 -19.94 17.95 3.98
N THR A 68 -20.71 18.16 2.91
CA THR A 68 -21.55 17.13 2.32
C THR A 68 -20.70 15.98 1.78
N LEU A 69 -19.59 16.28 1.09
CA LEU A 69 -18.64 15.25 0.64
C LEU A 69 -18.17 14.39 1.81
N ALA A 70 -17.79 15.01 2.93
CA ALA A 70 -17.27 14.28 4.09
C ALA A 70 -18.27 13.24 4.65
N THR A 71 -19.58 13.50 4.56
CA THR A 71 -20.62 12.57 5.04
C THR A 71 -20.71 11.24 4.27
N ILE A 72 -20.22 11.22 3.03
CA ILE A 72 -20.26 10.05 2.14
C ILE A 72 -18.88 9.42 1.91
N LEU A 73 -17.84 9.90 2.58
CA LEU A 73 -16.51 9.27 2.56
C LEU A 73 -16.46 8.05 3.48
N PHE A 74 -15.94 6.93 2.97
CA PHE A 74 -15.78 5.73 3.78
C PHE A 74 -14.67 5.88 4.81
N THR A 75 -15.01 5.61 6.07
CA THR A 75 -14.01 5.45 7.12
C THR A 75 -13.22 4.14 6.93
N HIS A 76 -12.04 4.06 7.54
CA HIS A 76 -11.19 2.87 7.48
C HIS A 76 -11.87 1.58 7.98
N GLN A 77 -12.97 1.68 8.74
CA GLN A 77 -13.73 0.55 9.25
C GLN A 77 -14.47 -0.19 8.14
N VAL A 78 -14.94 0.52 7.11
CA VAL A 78 -15.65 -0.08 5.96
C VAL A 78 -14.78 -1.14 5.30
N TYR A 79 -13.50 -0.82 5.07
CA TYR A 79 -12.53 -1.71 4.41
C TYR A 79 -12.11 -2.93 5.25
N LYS A 80 -12.57 -3.04 6.50
CA LYS A 80 -12.31 -4.19 7.38
C LYS A 80 -13.58 -4.74 8.04
N ASN A 81 -14.77 -4.43 7.52
CA ASN A 81 -16.03 -4.86 8.13
C ASN A 81 -16.51 -6.26 7.70
N TYR A 82 -15.73 -7.00 6.90
CA TYR A 82 -16.03 -8.40 6.57
C TYR A 82 -16.05 -9.30 7.81
N PRO A 83 -16.96 -10.29 7.93
CA PRO A 83 -16.92 -11.26 9.02
C PRO A 83 -15.58 -11.99 9.11
N PHE A 84 -15.01 -12.05 10.31
CA PHE A 84 -13.68 -12.65 10.52
C PHE A 84 -13.63 -14.14 10.13
N ALA A 85 -14.75 -14.84 10.32
CA ALA A 85 -14.97 -16.21 9.89
C ALA A 85 -14.68 -16.44 8.40
N PHE A 86 -14.73 -15.41 7.55
CA PHE A 86 -14.38 -15.55 6.13
C PHE A 86 -12.92 -15.93 5.93
N ILE A 87 -12.01 -15.39 6.75
CA ILE A 87 -10.59 -15.74 6.70
C ILE A 87 -10.33 -17.07 7.39
N GLU A 88 -10.87 -17.28 8.59
CA GLU A 88 -10.61 -18.49 9.39
C GLU A 88 -11.12 -19.76 8.72
N ARG A 89 -12.29 -19.68 8.07
CA ARG A 89 -12.93 -20.80 7.38
C ARG A 89 -12.66 -20.80 5.88
N LYS A 90 -11.74 -19.95 5.40
CA LYS A 90 -11.34 -19.85 3.98
C LYS A 90 -12.53 -19.63 3.03
N LEU A 91 -13.50 -18.84 3.44
CA LEU A 91 -14.71 -18.54 2.66
C LEU A 91 -14.42 -17.40 1.67
N PHE A 92 -13.49 -17.62 0.74
CA PHE A 92 -13.04 -16.58 -0.19
C PHE A 92 -14.11 -16.17 -1.22
N THR A 93 -15.08 -17.03 -1.51
CA THR A 93 -16.28 -16.64 -2.26
C THR A 93 -17.07 -15.55 -1.52
N GLU A 94 -17.26 -15.70 -0.21
CA GLU A 94 -17.98 -14.73 0.62
C GLU A 94 -17.19 -13.43 0.78
N LEU A 95 -15.87 -13.54 0.97
CA LEU A 95 -14.97 -12.39 1.01
C LEU A 95 -15.00 -11.60 -0.31
N THR A 96 -15.05 -12.29 -1.45
CA THR A 96 -15.16 -11.66 -2.78
C THR A 96 -16.52 -10.98 -2.95
N ARG A 97 -17.62 -11.62 -2.53
CA ARG A 97 -18.95 -11.01 -2.56
C ARG A 97 -19.04 -9.77 -1.67
N TRP A 98 -18.36 -9.77 -0.54
CA TRP A 98 -18.21 -8.58 0.31
C TRP A 98 -17.44 -7.48 -0.42
N LEU A 99 -16.27 -7.78 -0.99
CA LEU A 99 -15.44 -6.82 -1.71
C LEU A 99 -16.18 -6.23 -2.92
N ASN A 100 -17.00 -7.03 -3.61
CA ASN A 100 -17.83 -6.62 -4.75
C ASN A 100 -18.76 -5.44 -4.43
N LYS A 101 -19.16 -5.27 -3.16
CA LYS A 101 -20.00 -4.14 -2.73
C LYS A 101 -19.23 -2.82 -2.65
N LEU A 102 -17.90 -2.88 -2.64
CA LEU A 102 -17.00 -1.75 -2.41
C LEU A 102 -16.28 -1.29 -3.69
N THR A 103 -16.60 -1.86 -4.85
CA THR A 103 -15.95 -1.56 -6.13
C THR A 103 -16.98 -1.39 -7.24
N ALA A 104 -16.59 -0.65 -8.28
CA ALA A 104 -17.35 -0.53 -9.53
C ALA A 104 -17.03 -1.65 -10.53
N HIS A 105 -16.09 -2.54 -10.20
CA HIS A 105 -15.74 -3.73 -10.98
C HIS A 105 -16.64 -4.88 -10.56
N ASP A 106 -17.29 -5.54 -11.51
CA ASP A 106 -18.12 -6.70 -11.22
C ASP A 106 -17.25 -7.94 -10.93
N LEU A 107 -17.26 -8.38 -9.69
CA LEU A 107 -16.60 -9.59 -9.19
C LEU A 107 -17.58 -10.75 -9.01
N SER A 108 -18.86 -10.59 -9.37
CA SER A 108 -19.91 -11.59 -9.10
C SER A 108 -19.70 -12.91 -9.83
N THR A 109 -19.02 -12.88 -10.97
CA THR A 109 -18.71 -14.06 -11.81
C THR A 109 -17.36 -14.69 -11.47
N LEU A 110 -16.60 -14.12 -10.55
CA LEU A 110 -15.24 -14.58 -10.25
C LEU A 110 -15.28 -15.86 -9.41
N ASP A 111 -14.81 -16.96 -10.00
CA ASP A 111 -14.77 -18.25 -9.33
C ASP A 111 -13.64 -18.31 -8.29
N MET A 112 -14.00 -18.64 -7.04
CA MET A 112 -13.09 -18.79 -5.91
C MET A 112 -12.91 -20.24 -5.45
N ARG A 113 -13.41 -21.22 -6.21
CA ARG A 113 -13.13 -22.64 -5.94
C ARG A 113 -11.62 -22.90 -5.93
N GLY A 114 -11.17 -23.65 -4.92
CA GLY A 114 -9.75 -24.00 -4.75
C GLY A 114 -8.87 -22.90 -4.17
N VAL A 115 -9.39 -21.69 -3.94
CA VAL A 115 -8.66 -20.62 -3.25
C VAL A 115 -8.69 -20.89 -1.75
N ASN A 116 -7.52 -20.98 -1.12
CA ASN A 116 -7.35 -21.41 0.26
C ASN A 116 -6.55 -20.44 1.13
N THR A 117 -5.98 -19.39 0.53
CA THR A 117 -5.14 -18.38 1.20
C THR A 117 -5.51 -16.97 0.74
N ILE A 118 -5.16 -15.98 1.55
CA ILE A 118 -5.32 -14.55 1.20
C ILE A 118 -4.46 -14.22 -0.01
N ASP A 119 -3.24 -14.77 -0.08
CA ASP A 119 -2.35 -14.56 -1.22
C ASP A 119 -2.93 -15.12 -2.54
N GLU A 120 -3.54 -16.31 -2.51
CA GLU A 120 -4.23 -16.89 -3.68
C GLU A 120 -5.46 -16.06 -4.07
N TRP A 121 -6.23 -15.58 -3.09
CA TRP A 121 -7.38 -14.71 -3.32
C TRP A 121 -6.98 -13.39 -3.98
N LEU A 122 -5.93 -12.73 -3.48
CA LEU A 122 -5.40 -11.50 -4.06
C LEU A 122 -4.79 -11.72 -5.44
N THR A 123 -4.23 -12.90 -5.70
CA THR A 123 -3.73 -13.30 -7.04
C THR A 123 -4.89 -13.44 -8.02
N ARG A 124 -5.97 -14.13 -7.63
CA ARG A 124 -7.17 -14.27 -8.48
C ARG A 124 -7.83 -12.93 -8.78
N LEU A 125 -7.84 -12.02 -7.80
CA LEU A 125 -8.36 -10.65 -8.00
C LEU A 125 -7.48 -9.86 -8.99
N ASP A 126 -6.16 -9.99 -8.92
CA ASP A 126 -5.27 -9.37 -9.89
C ASP A 126 -5.52 -9.85 -11.31
N GLU A 127 -5.68 -11.16 -11.49
CA GLU A 127 -6.01 -11.79 -12.78
C GLU A 127 -7.35 -11.27 -13.34
N ALA A 128 -8.26 -10.87 -12.46
CA ALA A 128 -9.55 -10.28 -12.81
C ALA A 128 -9.52 -8.75 -13.02
N GLY A 129 -8.34 -8.13 -13.12
CA GLY A 129 -8.22 -6.69 -13.37
C GLY A 129 -8.32 -5.81 -12.11
N MET A 130 -8.31 -6.42 -10.92
CA MET A 130 -8.16 -5.68 -9.67
C MET A 130 -6.69 -5.42 -9.34
N PHE A 131 -6.44 -4.50 -8.42
CA PHE A 131 -5.15 -4.17 -7.87
C PHE A 131 -5.27 -3.97 -6.35
N VAL A 132 -5.86 -4.95 -5.69
CA VAL A 132 -6.20 -4.87 -4.26
C VAL A 132 -4.92 -4.89 -3.42
N PHE A 133 -4.87 -4.01 -2.42
CA PHE A 133 -3.84 -3.98 -1.39
C PHE A 133 -4.47 -3.96 -0.01
N HIS A 134 -3.67 -4.26 1.01
CA HIS A 134 -4.14 -4.28 2.39
C HIS A 134 -3.32 -3.40 3.34
N SER A 135 -3.92 -3.08 4.49
CA SER A 135 -3.22 -2.45 5.61
C SER A 135 -2.30 -3.45 6.32
N THR A 136 -1.46 -2.97 7.25
CA THR A 136 -0.64 -3.85 8.11
C THR A 136 -1.46 -4.62 9.13
N GLY A 137 -2.72 -4.23 9.38
CA GLY A 137 -3.63 -4.93 10.29
C GLY A 137 -3.26 -4.79 11.77
N THR A 138 -2.84 -3.61 12.22
CA THR A 138 -2.44 -3.34 13.62
C THR A 138 -3.46 -3.78 14.67
N SER A 139 -4.75 -3.80 14.34
CA SER A 139 -5.84 -4.30 15.20
C SER A 139 -6.16 -5.79 15.00
N GLY A 140 -5.21 -6.59 14.51
CA GLY A 140 -5.39 -8.02 14.23
C GLY A 140 -6.20 -8.35 12.96
N LYS A 141 -6.73 -7.34 12.26
CA LYS A 141 -7.57 -7.51 11.06
C LYS A 141 -7.09 -6.61 9.94
N LEU A 142 -6.91 -7.21 8.75
CA LEU A 142 -6.52 -6.48 7.56
C LEU A 142 -7.67 -5.61 7.06
N SER A 143 -7.35 -4.42 6.56
CA SER A 143 -8.25 -3.65 5.70
C SER A 143 -7.91 -3.96 4.25
N PHE A 144 -8.88 -4.32 3.42
CA PHE A 144 -8.69 -4.54 1.98
C PHE A 144 -9.23 -3.35 1.18
N PHE A 145 -8.40 -2.77 0.33
CA PHE A 145 -8.74 -1.60 -0.47
C PHE A 145 -8.97 -2.01 -1.93
N PRO A 146 -10.17 -1.79 -2.49
CA PRO A 146 -10.59 -2.33 -3.77
C PRO A 146 -10.14 -1.46 -4.96
N ARG A 147 -8.84 -1.20 -5.08
CA ARG A 147 -8.29 -0.52 -6.25
C ARG A 147 -8.28 -1.45 -7.45
N SER A 148 -8.40 -0.90 -8.66
CA SER A 148 -8.32 -1.61 -9.92
C SER A 148 -7.03 -1.35 -10.70
N GLN A 149 -6.76 -2.18 -11.71
CA GLN A 149 -5.61 -1.97 -12.60
C GLN A 149 -5.73 -0.64 -13.38
N THR A 150 -6.93 -0.16 -13.68
CA THR A 150 -7.17 1.12 -14.35
C THR A 150 -6.58 2.30 -13.57
N GLU A 151 -6.68 2.26 -12.24
CA GLU A 151 -6.22 3.36 -11.38
C GLU A 151 -4.76 3.18 -10.92
N LYS A 152 -4.13 2.05 -11.27
CA LYS A 152 -2.78 1.72 -10.84
C LYS A 152 -1.76 2.71 -11.37
N GLU A 153 -1.83 3.04 -12.66
CA GLU A 153 -0.86 3.96 -13.28
C GLU A 153 -0.91 5.32 -12.59
N ALA A 154 -2.08 5.94 -12.49
CA ALA A 154 -2.24 7.23 -11.81
C ALA A 154 -1.75 7.19 -10.35
N TRP A 155 -1.93 6.07 -9.65
CA TRP A 155 -1.44 5.92 -8.27
C TRP A 155 0.10 5.85 -8.19
N VAL A 156 0.73 5.09 -9.10
CA VAL A 156 2.19 5.00 -9.20
C VAL A 156 2.78 6.34 -9.64
N GLU A 157 2.22 6.95 -10.68
CA GLU A 157 2.66 8.24 -11.22
C GLU A 157 2.47 9.39 -10.22
N GLY A 158 1.36 9.39 -9.47
CA GLY A 158 1.14 10.36 -8.40
C GLY A 158 2.21 10.26 -7.30
N THR A 159 2.71 9.06 -7.01
CA THR A 159 3.82 8.86 -6.06
C THR A 159 5.12 9.45 -6.59
N TYR A 160 5.42 9.27 -7.87
CA TYR A 160 6.57 9.94 -8.49
C TYR A 160 6.46 11.45 -8.44
N THR A 161 5.27 12.01 -8.64
CA THR A 161 5.06 13.46 -8.59
C THR A 161 5.21 14.04 -7.19
N PHE A 162 4.77 13.30 -6.16
CA PHE A 162 5.10 13.65 -4.78
C PHE A 162 6.61 13.66 -4.56
N LEU A 163 7.34 12.70 -5.11
CA LEU A 163 8.79 12.61 -4.94
C LEU A 163 9.57 13.65 -5.73
N GLU A 164 9.13 13.97 -6.93
CA GLU A 164 9.67 15.01 -7.79
C GLU A 164 9.69 16.37 -7.06
N ALA A 165 8.76 16.60 -6.13
CA ALA A 165 8.74 17.80 -5.29
C ALA A 165 9.90 17.86 -4.28
N PHE A 166 10.42 16.72 -3.81
CA PHE A 166 11.58 16.64 -2.93
C PHE A 166 12.89 16.43 -3.71
N MET A 167 12.80 15.82 -4.88
CA MET A 167 13.92 15.43 -5.72
C MET A 167 13.60 15.69 -7.19
N PRO A 168 13.78 16.93 -7.66
CA PRO A 168 13.58 17.28 -9.06
C PRO A 168 14.44 16.40 -9.99
N GLY A 169 13.84 15.89 -11.05
CA GLY A 169 14.45 14.99 -12.02
C GLY A 169 14.45 13.52 -11.64
N ILE A 170 13.87 13.11 -10.49
CA ILE A 170 13.90 11.71 -10.00
C ILE A 170 13.42 10.70 -11.04
N ARG A 171 12.48 11.10 -11.91
CA ARG A 171 11.96 10.27 -13.00
C ARG A 171 13.01 9.85 -14.04
N ASN A 172 14.07 10.63 -14.20
CA ASN A 172 15.14 10.39 -15.17
C ASN A 172 16.42 9.85 -14.51
N LEU A 173 16.38 9.61 -13.19
CA LEU A 173 17.52 9.10 -12.43
C LEU A 173 17.42 7.58 -12.30
N HIS A 174 18.58 6.92 -12.43
CA HIS A 174 18.75 5.54 -11.98
C HIS A 174 19.71 5.54 -10.79
N LEU A 175 19.26 5.03 -9.65
CA LEU A 175 20.00 5.01 -8.39
C LEU A 175 19.96 3.61 -7.78
N PRO A 176 21.05 3.11 -7.19
CA PRO A 176 20.99 1.89 -6.39
C PRO A 176 19.93 2.02 -5.29
N VAL A 177 18.98 1.10 -5.25
CA VAL A 177 17.87 1.10 -4.30
C VAL A 177 18.10 0.02 -3.26
N PHE A 178 18.16 0.44 -1.99
CA PHE A 178 18.21 -0.47 -0.85
C PHE A 178 16.91 -0.42 -0.08
N TRP A 179 16.12 -1.50 -0.17
CA TRP A 179 14.85 -1.68 0.51
C TRP A 179 15.01 -2.64 1.70
N PRO A 180 14.93 -2.16 2.95
CA PRO A 180 15.20 -2.98 4.14
C PRO A 180 14.02 -3.87 4.55
N ALA A 181 13.29 -4.40 3.58
CA ALA A 181 12.14 -5.26 3.79
C ALA A 181 12.00 -6.30 2.66
N TYR A 182 10.86 -6.98 2.63
CA TYR A 182 10.52 -7.94 1.59
C TYR A 182 10.46 -7.27 0.21
N ARG A 183 11.01 -7.95 -0.80
CA ARG A 183 11.11 -7.46 -2.18
C ARG A 183 9.77 -7.01 -2.74
N SER A 184 8.69 -7.67 -2.36
CA SER A 184 7.34 -7.32 -2.76
C SER A 184 6.33 -7.72 -1.69
N GLY A 185 5.06 -7.36 -1.91
CA GLY A 185 3.96 -7.75 -1.04
C GLY A 185 2.65 -7.10 -1.47
N ARG A 186 1.57 -7.46 -0.76
CA ARG A 186 0.23 -6.90 -0.99
C ARG A 186 -0.18 -5.84 0.03
N GLN A 187 0.67 -5.58 1.03
CA GLN A 187 0.50 -4.43 1.91
C GLN A 187 0.76 -3.13 1.11
N ALA A 188 0.02 -2.05 1.39
CA ALA A 188 -0.01 -0.83 0.59
C ALA A 188 1.38 -0.28 0.17
N SER A 189 2.31 -0.12 1.12
CA SER A 189 3.65 0.42 0.81
C SER A 189 4.52 -0.58 0.06
N MET A 190 4.43 -1.87 0.37
CA MET A 190 5.12 -2.93 -0.39
C MET A 190 4.56 -3.07 -1.82
N ARG A 191 3.26 -2.87 -1.99
CA ARG A 191 2.60 -2.92 -3.28
C ARG A 191 3.06 -1.77 -4.17
N LEU A 192 3.21 -0.58 -3.59
CA LEU A 192 3.72 0.61 -4.28
C LEU A 192 5.21 0.47 -4.63
N ILE A 193 6.04 0.09 -3.66
CA ILE A 193 7.50 -0.01 -3.87
C ILE A 193 7.87 -1.08 -4.91
N THR A 194 7.04 -2.11 -5.08
CA THR A 194 7.26 -3.13 -6.12
C THR A 194 7.21 -2.54 -7.54
N HIS A 195 6.52 -1.41 -7.74
CA HIS A 195 6.47 -0.71 -9.03
C HIS A 195 7.50 0.42 -9.11
N PHE A 196 7.69 1.14 -8.02
CA PHE A 196 8.60 2.28 -7.97
C PHE A 196 10.08 1.87 -7.89
N GLY A 197 10.40 0.94 -6.98
CA GLY A 197 11.79 0.58 -6.63
C GLY A 197 12.60 0.05 -7.81
N PRO A 198 12.12 -0.98 -8.54
CA PRO A 198 12.83 -1.50 -9.71
C PRO A 198 12.99 -0.46 -10.84
N THR A 199 11.99 0.38 -11.05
CA THR A 199 12.03 1.45 -12.06
C THR A 199 13.09 2.49 -11.71
N LEU A 200 13.15 2.93 -10.45
CA LEU A 200 14.20 3.84 -9.97
C LEU A 200 15.59 3.20 -9.99
N ALA A 201 15.70 1.89 -9.74
CA ALA A 201 16.97 1.18 -9.83
C ALA A 201 17.53 1.11 -11.26
N GLY A 202 16.66 1.13 -12.26
CA GLY A 202 17.03 1.01 -13.69
C GLY A 202 17.50 -0.39 -14.09
N SER A 203 17.86 -1.26 -13.14
CA SER A 203 18.19 -2.66 -13.38
C SER A 203 17.96 -3.54 -12.14
N GLU A 204 17.75 -4.83 -12.36
CA GLU A 204 17.61 -5.83 -11.28
C GLU A 204 18.86 -5.94 -10.39
N ALA A 205 20.04 -5.64 -10.96
CA ALA A 205 21.30 -5.67 -10.21
C ALA A 205 21.35 -4.57 -9.14
N GLU A 206 20.69 -3.44 -9.38
CA GLU A 206 20.69 -2.24 -8.53
C GLU A 206 19.47 -2.17 -7.58
N TYR A 207 18.57 -3.17 -7.62
CA TYR A 207 17.44 -3.27 -6.69
C TYR A 207 17.72 -4.32 -5.60
N HIS A 208 18.01 -3.84 -4.39
CA HIS A 208 18.42 -4.67 -3.27
C HIS A 208 17.35 -4.70 -2.17
N SER A 209 16.71 -5.85 -2.00
CA SER A 209 15.79 -6.12 -0.88
C SER A 209 16.47 -6.93 0.22
N LEU A 210 16.19 -6.62 1.48
CA LEU A 210 16.65 -7.44 2.62
C LEU A 210 16.15 -8.88 2.54
N PHE A 211 14.88 -9.07 2.20
CA PHE A 211 14.31 -10.40 1.95
C PHE A 211 13.92 -10.53 0.48
N ASN A 212 14.62 -11.39 -0.25
CA ASN A 212 14.39 -11.65 -1.67
C ASN A 212 13.18 -12.58 -1.91
N ALA A 213 12.03 -12.23 -1.31
CA ALA A 213 10.78 -12.96 -1.39
C ALA A 213 9.60 -11.98 -1.16
N PRO A 214 8.38 -12.31 -1.63
CA PRO A 214 7.19 -11.56 -1.28
C PRO A 214 6.83 -11.74 0.20
N MET A 215 6.36 -10.68 0.85
CA MET A 215 5.66 -10.77 2.14
C MET A 215 4.27 -11.36 1.94
N SER A 216 3.99 -12.49 2.59
CA SER A 216 2.69 -13.17 2.54
C SER A 216 1.63 -12.44 3.35
N ALA A 217 0.47 -12.19 2.75
CA ALA A 217 -0.67 -11.58 3.41
C ALA A 217 -1.25 -12.50 4.51
N ASP A 218 -1.24 -13.82 4.29
CA ASP A 218 -1.62 -14.81 5.29
C ASP A 218 -0.70 -14.78 6.51
N PHE A 219 0.62 -14.69 6.27
CA PHE A 219 1.60 -14.57 7.35
C PHE A 219 1.40 -13.28 8.16
N MET A 220 1.21 -12.13 7.48
CA MET A 220 0.93 -10.86 8.17
C MET A 220 -0.37 -10.93 8.97
N SER A 221 -1.45 -11.45 8.38
CA SER A 221 -2.73 -11.62 9.07
C SER A 221 -2.58 -12.51 10.31
N LEU A 222 -1.89 -13.63 10.18
CA LEU A 222 -1.62 -14.56 11.29
C LEU A 222 -0.83 -13.89 12.41
N ALA A 223 0.30 -13.24 12.08
CA ALA A 223 1.17 -12.59 13.05
C ALA A 223 0.43 -11.50 13.84
N MET A 224 -0.37 -10.68 13.16
CA MET A 224 -1.13 -9.62 13.81
C MET A 224 -2.28 -10.15 14.68
N ARG A 225 -2.94 -11.25 14.27
CA ARG A 225 -3.94 -11.92 15.11
C ARG A 225 -3.32 -12.48 16.39
N MET A 226 -2.15 -13.10 16.28
CA MET A 226 -1.42 -13.60 17.45
C MET A 226 -1.05 -12.44 18.38
N LYS A 227 -0.48 -11.36 17.85
CA LYS A 227 -0.12 -10.18 18.65
C LYS A 227 -1.35 -9.59 19.36
N HIS A 228 -2.45 -9.41 18.64
CA HIS A 228 -3.69 -8.88 19.22
C HIS A 228 -4.26 -9.78 20.33
N ALA A 229 -4.29 -11.11 20.13
CA ALA A 229 -4.73 -12.06 21.16
C ALA A 229 -3.82 -12.03 22.39
N GLN A 230 -2.52 -11.84 22.21
CA GLN A 230 -1.52 -11.70 23.29
C GLN A 230 -1.80 -10.45 24.13
N GLU A 231 -2.01 -9.30 23.47
CA GLU A 231 -2.31 -8.03 24.12
C GLU A 231 -3.61 -8.06 24.93
N HIS A 232 -4.57 -8.89 24.54
CA HIS A 232 -5.89 -9.00 25.19
C HIS A 232 -6.04 -10.25 26.09
N GLY A 233 -4.98 -11.05 26.26
CA GLY A 233 -5.00 -12.23 27.14
C GLY A 233 -5.87 -13.39 26.65
N ASP A 234 -6.19 -13.47 25.36
CA ASP A 234 -7.08 -14.52 24.81
C ASP A 234 -6.30 -15.81 24.49
N LEU A 235 -6.10 -16.62 25.53
CA LEU A 235 -5.39 -17.90 25.46
C LEU A 235 -6.11 -18.94 24.59
N THR A 236 -7.44 -18.87 24.47
CA THR A 236 -8.22 -19.82 23.66
C THR A 236 -8.04 -19.61 22.16
N VAL A 237 -7.97 -18.35 21.74
CA VAL A 237 -7.67 -17.97 20.36
C VAL A 237 -6.21 -18.33 20.01
N MET A 238 -5.26 -18.16 20.94
CA MET A 238 -3.87 -18.59 20.75
C MET A 238 -3.75 -20.08 20.41
N ASP A 239 -4.46 -20.94 21.14
CA ASP A 239 -4.37 -22.40 20.96
C ASP A 239 -5.10 -22.90 19.71
N THR A 240 -6.05 -22.12 19.20
CA THR A 240 -6.73 -22.40 17.91
C THR A 240 -5.90 -21.94 16.71
N ILE A 241 -5.07 -20.90 16.87
CA ILE A 241 -4.23 -20.37 15.81
C ILE A 241 -3.02 -21.28 15.52
N LYS A 242 -2.35 -21.81 16.57
CA LYS A 242 -1.13 -22.65 16.46
C LYS A 242 -1.23 -23.91 15.56
N PRO A 243 -2.36 -24.66 15.51
CA PRO A 243 -2.47 -25.86 14.68
C PRO A 243 -2.73 -25.55 13.19
N SER A 244 -3.31 -24.38 12.88
CA SER A 244 -3.62 -23.94 11.51
C SER A 244 -2.41 -23.32 10.78
N SER A 245 -1.36 -22.96 11.54
CA SER A 245 -0.16 -22.30 11.05
C SER A 245 0.91 -23.29 10.60
N ARG A 246 0.76 -23.85 9.40
CA ARG A 246 1.92 -24.20 8.57
C ARG A 246 1.81 -23.44 7.25
N PRO A 247 2.20 -22.15 7.22
CA PRO A 247 2.40 -21.49 5.93
C PRO A 247 3.44 -22.28 5.14
N LYS A 248 3.15 -22.60 3.87
CA LYS A 248 4.18 -23.09 2.92
C LYS A 248 5.26 -22.02 2.65
N ALA A 249 5.07 -20.79 3.13
CA ALA A 249 6.09 -19.75 3.13
C ALA A 249 7.19 -20.13 4.12
N ARG A 250 8.32 -20.58 3.57
CA ARG A 250 9.55 -20.96 4.25
C ARG A 250 10.06 -19.76 5.08
N SER A 251 9.64 -19.65 6.34
CA SER A 251 10.20 -18.66 7.27
C SER A 251 11.66 -19.02 7.52
N SER A 252 12.58 -18.15 7.10
CA SER A 252 13.99 -18.25 7.46
C SER A 252 14.12 -18.29 9.00
N PRO A 253 14.96 -19.16 9.58
CA PRO A 253 15.18 -19.16 11.03
C PRO A 253 15.60 -17.77 11.54
N GLN A 254 15.13 -17.36 12.72
CA GLN A 254 15.47 -16.05 13.33
C GLN A 254 17.00 -15.78 13.40
N SER A 255 17.82 -16.83 13.53
CA SER A 255 19.29 -16.73 13.50
C SER A 255 19.87 -16.43 12.11
N ALA A 256 19.21 -16.89 11.04
CA ALA A 256 19.52 -16.51 9.66
C ALA A 256 19.08 -15.07 9.37
N GLN A 257 18.01 -14.61 10.03
CA GLN A 257 17.50 -13.25 9.95
C GLN A 257 18.47 -12.23 10.55
N GLY A 258 19.08 -12.50 11.71
CA GLY A 258 20.10 -11.61 12.29
C GLY A 258 21.34 -11.40 11.40
N ARG A 259 21.85 -12.47 10.76
CA ARG A 259 22.99 -12.38 9.82
C ARG A 259 22.60 -11.73 8.49
N SER A 260 21.36 -11.88 8.04
CA SER A 260 20.89 -11.26 6.79
C SER A 260 20.80 -9.74 6.91
N HIS A 261 20.42 -9.20 8.08
CA HIS A 261 20.38 -7.76 8.30
C HIS A 261 21.78 -7.15 8.26
N GLN A 262 22.74 -7.70 9.01
CA GLN A 262 24.09 -7.15 9.05
C GLN A 262 24.76 -7.19 7.67
N SER A 263 24.69 -8.32 6.97
CA SER A 263 25.24 -8.44 5.63
C SER A 263 24.60 -7.50 4.60
N PHE A 264 23.28 -7.23 4.71
CA PHE A 264 22.57 -6.28 3.87
C PHE A 264 23.06 -4.84 4.10
N PHE A 265 23.14 -4.40 5.36
CA PHE A 265 23.63 -3.05 5.68
C PHE A 265 25.12 -2.88 5.35
N ASP A 266 25.95 -3.91 5.59
CA ASP A 266 27.36 -3.87 5.19
C ASP A 266 27.50 -3.75 3.66
N LYS A 267 26.63 -4.44 2.90
CA LYS A 267 26.57 -4.30 1.44
C LYS A 267 26.19 -2.88 1.03
N MET A 268 25.13 -2.33 1.62
CA MET A 268 24.67 -0.96 1.40
C MET A 268 25.81 0.03 1.62
N VAL A 269 26.50 -0.03 2.76
CA VAL A 269 27.62 0.88 3.08
C VAL A 269 28.76 0.74 2.09
N ARG A 270 29.13 -0.49 1.69
CA ARG A 270 30.20 -0.72 0.70
C ARG A 270 29.87 -0.14 -0.68
N GLU A 271 28.66 -0.37 -1.17
CA GLU A 271 28.25 0.04 -2.52
C GLU A 271 27.96 1.54 -2.58
N VAL A 272 27.34 2.10 -1.54
CA VAL A 272 27.20 3.56 -1.37
C VAL A 272 28.59 4.22 -1.33
N SER A 273 29.54 3.69 -0.57
CA SER A 273 30.90 4.26 -0.50
C SER A 273 31.68 4.19 -1.82
N ARG A 274 31.40 3.21 -2.70
CA ARG A 274 32.07 3.07 -4.01
C ARG A 274 31.56 4.05 -5.07
N SER A 275 30.30 4.45 -5.00
CA SER A 275 29.70 5.39 -5.95
C SER A 275 29.98 6.87 -5.63
N ALA A 276 31.06 7.16 -4.89
CA ALA A 276 31.47 8.50 -4.42
C ALA A 276 31.99 9.45 -5.53
N GLY A 277 31.66 9.19 -6.80
CA GLY A 277 32.00 10.04 -7.95
C GLY A 277 30.80 10.74 -8.60
N LEU A 278 29.61 10.71 -7.99
CA LEU A 278 28.43 11.43 -8.47
C LEU A 278 28.42 12.88 -7.96
N PRO A 279 27.89 13.85 -8.73
CA PRO A 279 27.96 15.27 -8.40
C PRO A 279 27.34 15.58 -7.03
N ASP A 280 27.97 16.50 -6.30
CA ASP A 280 27.54 16.96 -4.98
C ASP A 280 26.06 17.43 -5.00
N GLY A 281 25.25 16.85 -4.12
CA GLY A 281 23.91 17.38 -3.80
C GLY A 281 22.70 16.49 -4.08
N LEU A 282 22.85 15.34 -4.74
CA LEU A 282 21.73 14.39 -4.87
C LEU A 282 21.59 13.53 -3.59
N PRO A 283 20.46 13.61 -2.85
CA PRO A 283 20.23 12.70 -1.75
C PRO A 283 20.15 11.27 -2.29
N ARG A 284 21.07 10.43 -1.84
CA ARG A 284 21.03 8.98 -2.11
C ARG A 284 19.77 8.45 -1.44
N ILE A 285 18.85 7.90 -2.22
CA ILE A 285 17.55 7.52 -1.68
C ILE A 285 17.66 6.15 -0.99
N CYS A 286 18.09 6.17 0.27
CA CYS A 286 17.76 5.11 1.18
C CYS A 286 16.32 5.34 1.64
N TRP A 287 15.37 4.54 1.15
CA TRP A 287 14.00 4.57 1.63
C TRP A 287 13.94 3.96 3.03
N MET A 288 14.29 4.75 4.03
CA MET A 288 14.04 4.46 5.43
C MET A 288 13.30 5.63 6.10
N LEU A 289 12.20 5.25 6.74
CA LEU A 289 11.61 5.85 7.94
C LEU A 289 12.68 6.44 8.89
N PRO A 290 12.30 7.42 9.74
CA PRO A 290 13.23 8.28 10.49
C PRO A 290 14.22 7.46 11.32
N TRP A 291 15.46 7.39 10.83
CA TRP A 291 16.56 6.78 11.53
C TRP A 291 17.15 7.79 12.53
N LYS A 292 16.55 7.91 13.71
CA LYS A 292 17.21 8.52 14.87
C LYS A 292 18.13 7.47 15.50
N GLY A 293 19.45 7.60 15.32
CA GLY A 293 20.37 7.00 16.29
C GLY A 293 21.66 6.35 15.79
N TRP A 294 22.16 6.59 14.57
CA TRP A 294 23.53 6.16 14.25
C TRP A 294 24.54 7.28 14.50
N GLN A 295 25.28 7.13 15.59
CA GLN A 295 26.61 7.71 15.77
C GLN A 295 27.66 6.59 15.62
N PRO A 296 28.81 6.83 14.98
CA PRO A 296 29.70 5.78 14.51
C PRO A 296 30.45 4.98 15.61
N ASP A 297 30.24 5.30 16.89
CA ASP A 297 31.17 4.94 17.98
C ASP A 297 30.51 4.32 19.23
N ARG A 298 29.25 3.84 19.21
CA ARG A 298 28.72 3.17 20.42
C ARG A 298 28.08 1.82 20.19
N SER A 299 28.55 0.88 21.01
CA SER A 299 28.16 -0.51 21.16
C SER A 299 26.66 -0.74 21.08
N ARG A 300 26.31 -1.71 20.22
CA ARG A 300 25.10 -2.56 20.20
C ARG A 300 24.14 -2.35 21.39
N SER A 301 23.03 -1.69 21.12
CA SER A 301 21.82 -1.80 21.93
C SER A 301 20.61 -1.82 20.99
N PHE A 302 20.01 -3.00 20.85
CA PHE A 302 18.72 -3.16 20.19
C PHE A 302 17.64 -2.60 21.14
N ALA A 303 16.80 -1.69 20.66
CA ALA A 303 15.59 -1.33 21.39
C ALA A 303 14.61 -2.52 21.32
N SER A 304 14.10 -2.95 22.47
CA SER A 304 13.19 -4.09 22.63
C SER A 304 11.84 -3.94 21.89
N ASN A 305 11.57 -2.78 21.30
CA ASN A 305 10.27 -2.40 20.76
C ASN A 305 10.30 -2.07 19.25
N SER A 306 11.37 -2.43 18.54
CA SER A 306 11.40 -2.32 17.08
C SER A 306 10.52 -3.42 16.47
N VAL A 307 9.31 -3.04 16.07
CA VAL A 307 8.36 -3.91 15.37
C VAL A 307 8.86 -4.15 13.94
N LEU A 308 9.45 -5.33 13.72
CA LEU A 308 9.65 -5.97 12.41
C LEU A 308 8.68 -7.14 12.27
#